data_AF-V7I5N7-F1
#
_entry.id   AF-V7I5N7-F1
#
_cell.length_a   1.000
_cell.length_b   1.000
_cell.length_c   1.000
_cell.angle_alpha   90.00
_cell.angle_beta   90.00
_cell.angle_gamma   90.00
#
_symmetry.space_group_name_H-M   'P 1'
#
loop_
_entity.id
_entity.type
_entity.pdbx_description
1 polymer ?
#
loop_
_entity_poly.entity_id
_entity_poly.type
_entity_poly.pdbx_seq_one_letter_code
_entity_poly.pdbx_strand_id
1 'polypeptide(L)'
;MKVHFIRKANTIEDLKGYGEESGSQFVIEEVVELEPEDFRSFSESLIDDYDFIAERIDKMFMDAEKVWHCILVKAKGTEDGILVESEGYDYARYSAYYPGTESPKERIIRQILAIRETGETNMFDTKTVQRIAYERGYYDLVTFIEEYKKEYSRFILTGEL
;
A
#
# COMPACT_ATOMS: atom_id res chain seq x y z
N MET A 1 5.42 4.77 -10.08
CA MET A 1 4.14 4.69 -9.36
C MET A 1 3.53 6.08 -9.27
N LYS A 2 2.20 6.18 -9.24
CA LYS A 2 1.46 7.44 -9.04
C LYS A 2 0.42 7.20 -7.96
N VAL A 3 0.04 8.24 -7.22
CA VAL A 3 -0.94 8.13 -6.11
C VAL A 3 -1.93 9.29 -6.15
N HIS A 4 -3.13 9.09 -5.64
CA HIS A 4 -4.13 10.15 -5.54
C HIS A 4 -4.12 10.78 -4.15
N PHE A 5 -3.64 12.02 -4.02
CA PHE A 5 -3.76 12.79 -2.78
C PHE A 5 -5.17 13.34 -2.60
N ILE A 6 -5.74 13.11 -1.43
CA ILE A 6 -7.06 13.58 -1.02
C ILE A 6 -6.86 14.63 0.06
N ARG A 7 -7.52 15.78 -0.13
CA ARG A 7 -7.48 16.87 0.83
C ARG A 7 -8.44 16.57 1.98
N LYS A 8 -7.93 16.59 3.21
CA LYS A 8 -8.69 16.41 4.45
C LYS A 8 -9.53 15.13 4.45
N ALA A 9 -8.93 14.02 4.02
CA ALA A 9 -9.47 12.70 4.31
C ALA A 9 -9.55 12.53 5.83
N ASN A 10 -10.58 11.83 6.32
CA ASN A 10 -10.74 11.62 7.76
C ASN A 10 -10.10 10.29 8.19
N THR A 11 -10.20 9.27 7.35
CA THR A 11 -9.73 7.91 7.65
C THR A 11 -8.96 7.32 6.48
N ILE A 12 -8.20 6.26 6.73
CA ILE A 12 -7.52 5.49 5.67
C ILE A 12 -8.50 4.87 4.66
N GLU A 13 -9.72 4.54 5.08
CA GLU A 13 -10.74 3.99 4.17
C GLU A 13 -11.20 5.03 3.15
N ASP A 14 -11.17 6.32 3.49
CA ASP A 14 -11.40 7.40 2.52
C ASP A 14 -10.29 7.46 1.45
N LEU A 15 -9.12 6.88 1.71
CA LEU A 15 -7.99 6.85 0.79
C LEU A 15 -8.02 5.63 -0.14
N LYS A 16 -8.66 4.53 0.30
CA LYS A 16 -8.76 3.29 -0.46
C LYS A 16 -9.95 3.36 -1.43
N GLY A 17 -9.68 3.40 -2.73
CA GLY A 17 -10.74 3.32 -3.77
C GLY A 17 -10.63 4.33 -4.91
N TYR A 18 -9.65 5.24 -4.90
CA TYR A 18 -9.40 6.15 -6.01
C TYR A 18 -8.45 5.51 -7.04
N GLY A 19 -8.99 5.23 -8.23
CA GLY A 19 -8.29 4.53 -9.32
C GLY A 19 -7.09 5.29 -9.89
N GLU A 20 -6.09 4.52 -10.34
CA GLU A 20 -4.73 4.95 -10.72
C GLU A 20 -4.64 5.81 -12.01
N GLU A 21 -5.76 6.10 -12.69
CA GLU A 21 -5.74 6.71 -14.03
C GLU A 21 -5.33 8.19 -14.06
N SER A 22 -5.35 8.88 -12.90
CA SER A 22 -4.98 10.32 -12.78
C SER A 22 -4.09 10.64 -11.57
N GLY A 23 -3.28 9.68 -11.11
CA GLY A 23 -2.42 9.89 -9.94
C GLY A 23 -1.33 10.96 -10.13
N SER A 24 -0.90 11.55 -9.02
CA SER A 24 0.20 12.51 -8.91
C SER A 24 1.55 11.81 -8.74
N GLN A 25 2.62 12.46 -9.21
CA GLN A 25 3.99 12.07 -8.88
C GLN A 25 4.35 12.51 -7.47
N PHE A 26 5.22 11.75 -6.81
CA PHE A 26 5.62 12.03 -5.44
C PHE A 26 7.05 11.54 -5.15
N VAL A 27 7.63 12.09 -4.09
CA VAL A 27 8.90 11.70 -3.47
C VAL A 27 8.66 11.52 -1.98
N ILE A 28 9.12 10.40 -1.43
CA ILE A 28 9.10 10.15 0.02
C ILE A 28 10.39 10.75 0.59
N GLU A 29 10.27 11.84 1.33
CA GLU A 29 11.40 12.52 1.99
C GLU A 29 11.81 11.82 3.29
N GLU A 30 10.86 11.23 4.00
CA GLU A 30 11.12 10.46 5.22
C GLU A 30 10.07 9.36 5.44
N VAL A 31 10.50 8.25 6.03
CA VAL A 31 9.62 7.19 6.52
C VAL A 31 9.48 7.31 8.04
N VAL A 32 8.25 7.42 8.51
CA VAL A 32 7.87 7.45 9.93
C VAL A 32 7.23 6.11 10.28
N GLU A 33 7.95 5.28 11.03
CA GLU A 33 7.45 4.00 11.52
C GLU A 33 6.84 4.13 12.91
N LEU A 34 5.54 3.90 13.00
CA LEU A 34 4.77 3.90 14.25
C LEU A 34 4.56 2.48 14.76
N GLU A 35 4.35 2.33 16.07
CA GLU A 35 3.82 1.06 16.59
C GLU A 35 2.44 0.76 15.96
N PRO A 36 2.05 -0.52 15.79
CA PRO A 36 0.79 -0.87 15.15
C PRO A 36 -0.45 -0.21 15.78
N GLU A 37 -0.49 -0.05 17.10
CA GLU A 37 -1.58 0.64 17.79
C GLU A 37 -1.61 2.13 17.47
N ASP A 38 -0.45 2.79 17.46
CA ASP A 38 -0.34 4.22 17.15
C ASP A 38 -0.71 4.51 15.69
N PHE A 39 -0.24 3.67 14.76
CA PHE A 39 -0.63 3.76 13.36
C PHE A 39 -2.13 3.57 13.20
N ARG A 40 -2.73 2.63 13.93
CA ARG A 40 -4.19 2.42 13.89
C ARG A 40 -4.92 3.68 14.32
N SER A 41 -4.56 4.28 15.46
CA SER A 41 -5.16 5.53 15.93
C SER A 41 -5.00 6.66 14.92
N PHE A 42 -3.81 6.80 14.31
CA PHE A 42 -3.57 7.75 13.22
C PHE A 42 -4.49 7.49 12.01
N SER A 43 -4.59 6.23 11.56
CA SER A 43 -5.37 5.84 10.38
C SER A 43 -6.89 6.02 10.54
N GLU A 44 -7.38 6.08 11.78
CA GLU A 44 -8.78 6.31 12.12
C GLU A 44 -9.13 7.81 12.22
N SER A 45 -8.14 8.72 12.30
CA SER A 45 -8.37 10.17 12.45
C SER A 45 -7.24 11.03 11.86
N LEU A 46 -7.15 11.10 10.53
CA LEU A 46 -6.08 11.82 9.80
C LEU A 46 -6.09 13.35 9.98
N ILE A 47 -7.18 13.89 10.52
CA ILE A 47 -7.38 15.33 10.72
C ILE A 47 -6.97 15.83 12.11
N ASP A 48 -6.62 14.92 13.01
CA ASP A 48 -6.10 15.29 14.33
C ASP A 48 -4.64 15.75 14.22
N ASP A 49 -4.19 16.55 15.19
CA ASP A 49 -2.82 17.02 15.26
C ASP A 49 -1.89 15.92 15.80
N TYR A 50 -0.74 15.74 15.16
CA TYR A 50 0.26 14.73 15.50
C TYR A 50 1.66 15.35 15.56
N ASP A 51 2.35 15.15 16.69
CA ASP A 51 3.70 15.66 16.91
C ASP A 51 4.68 15.24 15.80
N PHE A 52 4.57 13.99 15.32
CA PHE A 52 5.46 13.50 14.27
C PHE A 52 5.26 14.21 12.92
N ILE A 53 4.09 14.79 12.66
CA ILE A 53 3.82 15.62 11.47
C ILE A 53 4.39 17.03 11.70
N ALA A 54 4.10 17.62 12.86
CA ALA A 54 4.58 18.96 13.23
C ALA A 54 6.12 19.07 13.15
N GLU A 55 6.83 18.02 13.59
CA GLU A 55 8.30 17.92 13.54
C GLU A 55 8.89 17.86 12.13
N ARG A 56 8.08 17.63 11.08
CA ARG A 56 8.54 17.30 9.71
C ARG A 56 7.97 18.22 8.64
N ILE A 57 7.34 19.33 9.03
CA ILE A 57 6.72 20.29 8.11
C ILE A 57 7.69 20.73 7.00
N ASP A 58 8.97 20.94 7.32
CA ASP A 58 10.00 21.36 6.35
C ASP A 58 10.30 20.33 5.26
N LYS A 59 9.86 19.08 5.42
CA LYS A 59 10.02 17.97 4.48
C LYS A 59 8.81 17.76 3.57
N MET A 60 7.73 18.50 3.80
CA MET A 60 6.47 18.35 3.06
C MET A 60 6.23 19.61 2.24
N PHE A 61 6.20 19.46 0.92
CA PHE A 61 5.95 20.57 0.00
C PHE A 61 5.61 20.06 -1.40
N MET A 62 5.21 20.97 -2.29
CA MET A 62 5.11 20.70 -3.72
C MET A 62 6.17 21.50 -4.45
N ASP A 63 6.95 20.83 -5.30
CA ASP A 63 8.01 21.48 -6.05
C ASP A 63 7.49 22.23 -7.30
N ALA A 64 8.41 22.84 -8.05
CA ALA A 64 8.09 23.56 -9.27
C ALA A 64 7.57 22.65 -10.40
N GLU A 65 7.90 21.37 -10.37
CA GLU A 65 7.50 20.35 -11.35
C GLU A 65 6.16 19.67 -10.99
N LYS A 66 5.49 20.13 -9.91
CA LYS A 66 4.24 19.55 -9.39
C LYS A 66 4.41 18.14 -8.83
N VAL A 67 5.62 17.83 -8.37
CA VAL A 67 5.90 16.62 -7.59
C VAL A 67 5.60 16.90 -6.12
N TRP A 68 4.87 15.98 -5.50
CA TRP A 68 4.57 16.04 -4.07
C TRP A 68 5.74 15.47 -3.28
N HIS A 69 6.37 16.29 -2.44
CA HIS A 69 7.31 15.83 -1.43
C HIS A 69 6.52 15.56 -0.14
N CYS A 70 6.57 14.32 0.33
CA CYS A 70 5.75 13.85 1.43
C CYS A 70 6.55 12.96 2.38
N ILE A 71 6.01 12.75 3.58
CA ILE A 71 6.45 11.69 4.47
C ILE A 71 5.59 10.44 4.25
N LEU A 72 6.16 9.26 4.44
CA LEU A 72 5.42 7.99 4.51
C LEU A 72 5.25 7.60 5.96
N VAL A 73 4.02 7.60 6.45
CA VAL A 73 3.67 7.10 7.79
C VAL A 73 3.19 5.66 7.64
N LYS A 74 3.81 4.72 8.36
CA LYS A 74 3.48 3.29 8.28
C LYS A 74 3.58 2.61 9.65
N ALA A 75 2.92 1.47 9.79
CA ALA A 75 3.11 0.61 10.95
C ALA A 75 4.43 -0.16 10.83
N LYS A 76 5.07 -0.46 11.96
CA LYS A 76 6.26 -1.32 12.00
C LYS A 76 5.96 -2.69 11.39
N GLY A 77 6.83 -3.12 10.48
CA GLY A 77 6.72 -4.43 9.82
C GLY A 77 5.70 -4.53 8.69
N THR A 78 5.03 -3.43 8.32
CA THR A 78 4.21 -3.37 7.09
C THR A 78 5.02 -2.79 5.93
N GLU A 79 4.51 -2.85 4.71
CA GLU A 79 5.11 -2.15 3.54
C GLU A 79 4.21 -1.00 3.06
N ASP A 80 2.91 -1.14 3.29
CA ASP A 80 1.91 -0.14 3.04
C ASP A 80 1.84 0.91 4.15
N GLY A 81 1.24 2.06 3.82
CA GLY A 81 1.08 3.17 4.73
C GLY A 81 0.32 4.32 4.10
N ILE A 82 0.51 5.52 4.66
CA ILE A 82 -0.15 6.74 4.24
C ILE A 82 0.92 7.78 3.92
N LEU A 83 0.89 8.30 2.70
CA LEU A 83 1.68 9.48 2.34
C LEU A 83 1.00 10.71 2.92
N VAL A 84 1.78 11.61 3.50
CA VAL A 84 1.29 12.83 4.14
C VAL A 84 2.03 14.04 3.59
N GLU A 85 1.27 15.04 3.18
CA GLU A 85 1.73 16.40 2.93
C GLU A 85 0.80 17.33 3.74
N SER A 86 1.37 18.12 4.65
CA SER A 86 0.55 18.84 5.63
C SER A 86 0.19 20.28 5.22
N GLU A 87 0.84 20.84 4.20
CA GLU A 87 0.78 22.25 3.83
C GLU A 87 1.05 23.19 5.03
N GLY A 88 1.94 22.77 5.95
CA GLY A 88 2.31 23.52 7.15
C GLY A 88 1.40 23.37 8.36
N TYR A 89 0.53 22.34 8.37
CA TYR A 89 -0.29 21.98 9.53
C TYR A 89 0.30 20.78 10.28
N ASP A 90 -0.24 20.51 11.47
CA ASP A 90 0.18 19.39 12.33
C ASP A 90 -0.64 18.12 12.07
N TYR A 91 -1.52 18.13 11.06
CA TYR A 91 -2.35 16.99 10.64
C TYR A 91 -2.14 16.66 9.16
N ALA A 92 -2.65 15.51 8.71
CA ALA A 92 -2.47 15.02 7.34
C ALA A 92 -3.42 15.72 6.34
N ARG A 93 -3.14 17.00 6.07
CA ARG A 93 -4.01 17.85 5.24
C ARG A 93 -4.19 17.33 3.82
N TYR A 94 -3.15 16.80 3.20
CA TYR A 94 -3.23 15.96 2.01
C TYR A 94 -2.68 14.58 2.33
N SER A 95 -3.42 13.55 1.96
CA SER A 95 -3.00 12.18 2.21
C SER A 95 -3.35 11.25 1.07
N ALA A 96 -2.56 10.19 0.91
CA ALA A 96 -2.78 9.16 -0.10
C ALA A 96 -2.43 7.78 0.47
N TYR A 97 -3.19 6.75 0.11
CA TYR A 97 -2.82 5.38 0.43
C TYR A 97 -1.59 4.97 -0.39
N TYR A 98 -0.59 4.42 0.29
CA TYR A 98 0.62 3.89 -0.30
C TYR A 98 0.63 2.37 -0.17
N PRO A 99 0.48 1.60 -1.26
CA PRO A 99 0.41 0.14 -1.20
C PRO A 99 1.78 -0.56 -1.02
N GLY A 100 2.87 0.21 -0.89
CA GLY A 100 4.25 -0.30 -0.93
C GLY A 100 4.96 0.00 -2.25
N THR A 101 6.23 -0.38 -2.35
CA THR A 101 7.04 -0.20 -3.57
C THR A 101 6.71 -1.23 -4.65
N GLU A 102 6.11 -2.37 -4.26
CA GLU A 102 5.68 -3.43 -5.18
C GLU A 102 4.32 -3.09 -5.78
N SER A 103 4.22 -3.15 -7.11
CA SER A 103 2.92 -3.12 -7.78
C SER A 103 2.03 -4.30 -7.34
N PRO A 104 0.70 -4.19 -7.42
CA PRO A 104 -0.20 -5.31 -7.13
C PRO A 104 0.19 -6.61 -7.86
N LYS A 105 0.65 -6.48 -9.12
CA LYS A 105 1.18 -7.56 -9.94
C LYS A 105 2.40 -8.23 -9.32
N GLU A 106 3.39 -7.45 -8.89
CA GLU A 106 4.61 -7.97 -8.27
C GLU A 106 4.33 -8.68 -6.94
N ARG A 107 3.41 -8.13 -6.13
CA ARG A 107 2.94 -8.78 -4.90
C ARG A 107 2.33 -10.15 -5.17
N ILE A 108 1.42 -10.25 -6.14
CA ILE A 108 0.80 -11.52 -6.53
C ILE A 108 1.87 -12.51 -6.99
N ILE A 109 2.79 -12.10 -7.88
CA ILE A 109 3.86 -12.96 -8.39
C ILE A 109 4.73 -13.48 -7.23
N ARG A 110 5.16 -12.61 -6.32
CA ARG A 110 5.96 -12.99 -5.15
C ARG A 110 5.22 -13.97 -4.25
N GLN A 111 3.93 -13.75 -3.99
CA GLN A 111 3.10 -14.67 -3.20
C GLN A 111 2.97 -16.05 -3.86
N ILE A 112 2.80 -16.11 -5.19
CA ILE A 112 2.76 -17.37 -5.95
C ILE A 112 4.10 -18.11 -5.82
N LEU A 113 5.21 -17.40 -6.03
CA LEU A 113 6.55 -17.99 -5.96
C LEU A 113 6.87 -18.49 -4.55
N ALA A 114 6.50 -17.75 -3.50
CA ALA A 114 6.70 -18.16 -2.11
C ALA A 114 5.96 -19.45 -1.75
N ILE A 115 4.75 -19.69 -2.30
CA ILE A 115 4.04 -20.97 -2.12
C ILE A 115 4.67 -22.07 -2.98
N ARG A 116 5.03 -21.76 -4.23
CA ARG A 116 5.67 -22.72 -5.14
C ARG A 116 6.97 -23.27 -4.56
N GLU A 117 7.79 -22.41 -3.95
CA GLU A 117 9.07 -22.78 -3.34
C GLU A 117 8.92 -23.74 -2.16
N THR A 118 7.77 -23.77 -1.48
CA THR A 118 7.57 -24.69 -0.35
C THR A 118 7.29 -26.12 -0.80
N GLY A 119 6.80 -26.30 -2.03
CA GLY A 119 6.48 -27.61 -2.59
C GLY A 119 5.32 -28.34 -1.90
N GLU A 120 4.53 -27.64 -1.08
CA GLU A 120 3.45 -28.24 -0.27
C GLU A 120 2.25 -28.71 -1.10
N THR A 121 2.03 -28.12 -2.27
CA THR A 121 0.92 -28.48 -3.15
C THR A 121 1.26 -28.31 -4.62
N ASN A 122 0.46 -28.95 -5.48
CA ASN A 122 0.47 -28.69 -6.91
C ASN A 122 -0.10 -27.28 -7.17
N MET A 123 0.62 -26.43 -7.90
CA MET A 123 0.18 -25.06 -8.19
C MET A 123 -1.10 -24.97 -9.03
N PHE A 124 -1.55 -26.06 -9.66
CA PHE A 124 -2.88 -26.15 -10.31
C PHE A 124 -4.01 -26.58 -9.38
N ASP A 125 -3.70 -27.06 -8.17
CA ASP A 125 -4.70 -27.25 -7.12
C ASP A 125 -5.01 -25.91 -6.45
N THR A 126 -5.77 -25.09 -7.17
CA THR A 126 -6.09 -23.71 -6.77
C THR A 126 -6.76 -23.64 -5.41
N LYS A 127 -7.55 -24.65 -5.01
CA LYS A 127 -8.20 -24.69 -3.70
C LYS A 127 -7.17 -24.81 -2.58
N THR A 128 -6.21 -25.70 -2.72
CA THR A 128 -5.15 -25.87 -1.73
C THR A 128 -4.21 -24.67 -1.72
N VAL A 129 -3.88 -24.10 -2.89
CA VAL A 129 -3.08 -22.86 -2.97
C VAL A 129 -3.79 -21.69 -2.28
N GLN A 130 -5.10 -21.49 -2.52
CA GLN A 130 -5.88 -20.46 -1.83
C GLN A 130 -5.88 -20.65 -0.31
N ARG A 131 -5.99 -21.89 0.18
CA ARG A 131 -5.93 -22.18 1.61
C ARG A 131 -4.57 -21.81 2.21
N ILE A 132 -3.47 -22.22 1.58
CA ILE A 132 -2.11 -21.89 2.04
C ILE A 132 -1.89 -20.38 1.99
N ALA A 133 -2.33 -19.72 0.92
CA ALA A 133 -2.24 -18.26 0.78
C ALA A 133 -2.97 -17.55 1.93
N TYR A 134 -4.21 -17.98 2.24
CA TYR A 134 -4.99 -17.41 3.34
C TYR A 134 -4.30 -17.61 4.70
N GLU A 135 -3.80 -18.82 4.99
CA GLU A 135 -3.08 -19.14 6.22
C GLU A 135 -1.79 -18.29 6.39
N ARG A 136 -1.19 -17.84 5.29
CA ARG A 136 0.01 -16.97 5.28
C ARG A 136 -0.30 -15.48 5.17
N GLY A 137 -1.57 -15.08 5.14
CA GLY A 137 -1.98 -13.68 4.98
C GLY A 137 -1.79 -13.13 3.56
N TYR A 138 -1.63 -13.98 2.55
CA TYR A 138 -1.49 -13.60 1.14
C TYR A 138 -2.85 -13.33 0.51
N TYR A 139 -3.56 -12.33 1.02
CA TYR A 139 -4.94 -12.05 0.65
C TYR A 139 -5.11 -11.60 -0.81
N ASP A 140 -4.12 -10.91 -1.39
CA ASP A 140 -4.16 -10.54 -2.81
C ASP A 140 -4.16 -11.77 -3.71
N LEU A 141 -3.33 -12.76 -3.40
CA LEU A 141 -3.30 -14.01 -4.15
C LEU A 141 -4.61 -14.78 -3.98
N VAL A 142 -5.23 -14.76 -2.79
CA VAL A 142 -6.54 -15.40 -2.58
C VAL A 142 -7.59 -14.78 -3.49
N THR A 143 -7.71 -13.44 -3.48
CA THR A 143 -8.63 -12.68 -4.33
C THR A 143 -8.31 -12.88 -5.81
N PHE A 144 -7.03 -12.82 -6.18
CA PHE A 144 -6.58 -12.99 -7.57
C PHE A 144 -6.92 -14.38 -8.12
N ILE A 145 -6.70 -15.45 -7.35
CA ILE A 145 -7.10 -16.80 -7.78
C ILE A 145 -8.63 -16.91 -7.90
N GLU A 146 -9.40 -16.20 -7.08
CA GLU A 146 -10.86 -16.27 -7.17
C GLU A 146 -11.39 -15.55 -8.42
N GLU A 147 -10.90 -14.34 -8.67
CA GLU A 147 -11.40 -13.44 -9.71
C GLU A 147 -10.75 -13.69 -11.10
N TYR A 148 -9.49 -14.13 -11.13
CA TYR A 148 -8.65 -14.19 -12.34
C TYR A 148 -8.01 -15.58 -12.54
N LYS A 149 -8.83 -16.63 -12.51
CA LYS A 149 -8.40 -18.05 -12.61
C LYS A 149 -7.59 -18.36 -13.88
N LYS A 150 -7.89 -17.69 -15.00
CA LYS A 150 -7.24 -17.93 -16.29
C LYS A 150 -5.83 -17.34 -16.31
N GLU A 151 -5.69 -16.14 -15.76
CA GLU A 151 -4.45 -15.38 -15.63
C GLU A 151 -3.50 -16.10 -14.67
N TYR A 152 -4.02 -16.59 -13.54
CA TYR A 152 -3.26 -17.45 -12.64
C TYR A 152 -2.73 -18.71 -13.36
N SER A 153 -3.61 -19.45 -14.06
CA SER A 153 -3.21 -20.66 -14.79
C SER A 153 -2.18 -20.38 -15.89
N ARG A 154 -2.34 -19.25 -16.60
CA ARG A 154 -1.36 -18.79 -17.59
C ARG A 154 -0.01 -18.52 -16.93
N PHE A 155 0.03 -17.79 -15.82
CA PHE A 155 1.28 -17.52 -15.12
C PHE A 155 1.99 -18.81 -14.66
N ILE A 156 1.26 -19.81 -14.16
CA ILE A 156 1.88 -21.09 -13.78
C ILE A 156 2.50 -21.82 -14.99
N LEU A 157 1.92 -21.68 -16.19
CA LEU A 157 2.42 -22.29 -17.42
C LEU A 157 3.55 -21.50 -18.08
N THR A 158 3.48 -20.17 -18.09
CA THR A 158 4.34 -19.32 -18.93
C THR A 158 5.26 -18.39 -18.14
N GLY A 159 5.00 -18.18 -16.85
CA GLY A 159 5.68 -17.16 -16.04
C GLY A 159 5.26 -15.72 -16.35
N GLU A 160 4.24 -15.52 -17.19
CA GLU A 160 3.77 -14.20 -17.60
C GLU A 160 2.41 -13.89 -16.95
N LEU A 161 2.37 -12.80 -16.18
CA LEU A 161 1.15 -12.21 -15.64
C LEU A 161 0.78 -10.96 -16.45
#